data_AF-A0A4Q3W5F6-F1
#
_entry.id   AF-A0A4Q3W5F6-F1
#
_cell.length_a   1.000
_cell.length_b   1.000
_cell.length_c   1.000
_cell.angle_alpha   90.00
_cell.angle_beta   90.00
_cell.angle_gamma   90.00
#
_symmetry.space_group_name_H-M   'P 1'
#
loop_
_entity.id
_entity.type
_entity.pdbx_description
1 polymer ?
#
loop_
_entity_poly.entity_id
_entity_poly.type
_entity_poly.pdbx_seq_one_letter_code
_entity_poly.pdbx_strand_id
1 'polypeptide(L)' 'MGDSMNRQYTLEFTQEDGGRFSARVPECPGTFSYGDTLPEAIENIAEALALYVEIESEMVEAKHKELLAA' A
#
# COMPACT_ATOMS: atom_id res chain seq x y z
N MET A 1 14.04 20.03 -9.08
CA MET A 1 12.58 20.23 -9.21
C MET A 1 11.96 18.91 -8.87
N GLY A 2 11.20 18.87 -7.78
CA GLY A 2 10.90 17.65 -7.04
C GLY A 2 10.21 16.59 -7.87
N ASP A 3 10.71 15.36 -7.75
CA ASP A 3 10.07 14.15 -8.21
C ASP A 3 8.66 14.10 -7.62
N SER A 4 7.69 14.52 -8.43
CA SER A 4 6.29 14.28 -8.15
C SER A 4 6.10 12.77 -8.21
N MET A 5 6.31 12.08 -7.09
CA MET A 5 6.11 10.65 -6.97
C MET A 5 4.61 10.33 -7.02
N ASN A 6 4.01 10.48 -8.20
CA ASN A 6 2.71 9.91 -8.54
C ASN A 6 2.89 8.41 -8.72
N ARG A 7 3.01 7.67 -7.61
CA ARG A 7 2.98 6.21 -7.62
C ARG A 7 1.54 5.76 -7.85
N GLN A 8 1.30 5.14 -8.99
CA GLN A 8 0.03 4.50 -9.31
C GLN A 8 0.14 3.03 -8.95
N TYR A 9 -0.82 2.54 -8.18
CA TYR A 9 -0.88 1.14 -7.77
C TYR A 9 -2.11 0.48 -8.38
N THR A 10 -1.93 -0.75 -8.81
CA THR A 10 -3.00 -1.61 -9.28
C THR A 10 -3.67 -2.27 -8.09
N LEU A 11 -4.98 -2.09 -7.99
CA LEU A 11 -5.77 -2.67 -6.92
C LEU A 11 -6.71 -3.74 -7.49
N GLU A 12 -6.52 -4.98 -7.04
CA GLU A 12 -7.36 -6.11 -7.44
C GLU A 12 -8.43 -6.32 -6.38
N PHE A 13 -9.70 -6.40 -6.82
CA PHE A 13 -10.82 -6.67 -5.94
C PHE A 13 -11.54 -7.96 -6.33
N THR A 14 -11.91 -8.76 -5.33
CA THR A 14 -12.74 -9.94 -5.53
C THR A 14 -13.92 -9.90 -4.58
N GLN A 15 -15.12 -10.05 -5.12
CA GLN A 15 -16.34 -10.22 -4.33
C GLN A 15 -16.40 -11.67 -3.84
N GLU A 16 -16.45 -11.84 -2.54
CA GLU A 16 -16.49 -13.15 -1.88
C GLU A 16 -17.93 -13.60 -1.62
N ASP A 17 -18.10 -14.92 -1.48
CA ASP A 17 -19.38 -15.56 -1.19
C ASP A 17 -19.83 -15.18 0.24
N GLY A 18 -20.76 -14.23 0.33
CA GLY A 18 -21.15 -13.58 1.59
C GLY A 18 -21.31 -12.06 1.50
N GLY A 19 -21.03 -11.46 0.33
CA GLY A 19 -21.23 -10.03 0.10
C GLY A 19 -20.05 -9.15 0.54
N ARG A 20 -18.97 -9.76 1.04
CA ARG A 20 -17.73 -9.10 1.40
C ARG A 20 -16.86 -8.87 0.16
N PHE A 21 -16.07 -7.83 0.19
CA PHE A 21 -15.09 -7.47 -0.82
C PHE A 21 -13.70 -7.69 -0.24
N SER A 22 -12.85 -8.36 -1.01
CA SER A 22 -11.42 -8.42 -0.77
C SER A 22 -10.71 -7.47 -1.72
N ALA A 23 -9.67 -6.80 -1.23
CA ALA A 23 -8.82 -5.88 -1.97
C ALA A 23 -7.35 -6.27 -1.73
N ARG A 24 -6.54 -6.32 -2.78
CA ARG A 24 -5.10 -6.61 -2.68
C ARG A 24 -4.30 -5.82 -3.69
N VAL A 25 -3.05 -5.50 -3.31
CA VAL A 25 -2.09 -4.83 -4.21
C VAL A 25 -0.99 -5.83 -4.57
N PRO A 26 -0.96 -6.39 -5.79
CA PRO A 26 0.05 -7.36 -6.19
C PRO A 26 1.47 -6.77 -6.19
N GLU A 27 1.60 -5.44 -6.33
CA GLU A 27 2.87 -4.72 -6.25
C GLU A 27 3.44 -4.67 -4.82
N CYS A 28 2.59 -4.87 -3.82
CA CYS A 28 2.95 -4.77 -2.41
C CYS A 28 2.63 -6.09 -1.69
N PRO A 29 3.53 -7.09 -1.77
CA PRO A 29 3.30 -8.41 -1.20
C PRO A 29 3.14 -8.30 0.33
N GLY A 30 1.94 -8.56 0.81
CA GLY A 30 1.56 -8.45 2.23
C GLY A 30 0.48 -7.41 2.50
N THR A 31 0.18 -6.51 1.55
CA THR A 31 -0.92 -5.56 1.68
C THR A 31 -2.20 -6.18 1.13
N PHE A 32 -3.05 -6.62 2.04
CA PHE A 32 -4.34 -7.22 1.76
C PHE A 32 -5.38 -6.63 2.72
N SER A 33 -6.56 -6.30 2.22
CA SER A 33 -7.67 -5.84 3.04
C SER A 33 -8.99 -6.45 2.65
N TYR A 34 -9.93 -6.49 3.58
CA TYR A 34 -11.32 -6.87 3.35
C TYR A 34 -12.25 -5.75 3.80
N GLY A 35 -13.43 -5.68 3.22
CA GLY A 35 -14.53 -4.85 3.69
C GLY A 35 -15.87 -5.48 3.38
N ASP A 36 -16.90 -5.12 4.12
CA ASP A 36 -18.28 -5.52 3.83
C ASP A 36 -18.84 -4.78 2.61
N THR A 37 -18.19 -3.69 2.20
CA THR A 37 -18.52 -2.94 0.98
C THR A 37 -17.26 -2.57 0.20
N LEU A 38 -17.41 -2.33 -1.11
CA LEU A 38 -16.33 -1.87 -1.99
C LEU A 38 -15.60 -0.61 -1.47
N PRO A 39 -16.28 0.48 -1.05
CA PRO A 39 -15.59 1.66 -0.50
C PRO A 39 -14.83 1.37 0.79
N GLU A 40 -15.34 0.51 1.67
CA GLU A 40 -14.66 0.13 2.91
C GLU A 40 -13.37 -0.66 2.63
N ALA A 41 -13.41 -1.61 1.69
CA ALA A 41 -12.22 -2.35 1.28
C ALA A 41 -11.15 -1.42 0.66
N ILE A 42 -11.57 -0.39 -0.07
CA ILE A 42 -10.69 0.64 -0.66
C ILE A 42 -10.06 1.52 0.42
N GLU A 43 -10.85 1.98 1.39
CA GLU A 43 -10.33 2.83 2.48
C GLU A 43 -9.29 2.07 3.31
N ASN A 44 -9.61 0.84 3.70
CA ASN A 44 -8.71 0.02 4.50
C ASN A 44 -7.40 -0.31 3.77
N ILE A 45 -7.45 -0.64 2.46
CA ILE A 45 -6.21 -0.91 1.70
C ILE A 45 -5.42 0.37 1.42
N ALA A 46 -6.09 1.53 1.27
CA ALA A 46 -5.43 2.81 1.08
C ALA A 46 -4.63 3.22 2.33
N GLU A 47 -5.18 3.01 3.53
CA GLU A 47 -4.44 3.23 4.79
C GLU A 47 -3.22 2.31 4.90
N ALA A 48 -3.37 1.02 4.57
CA ALA A 48 -2.27 0.07 4.60
C ALA A 48 -1.17 0.42 3.57
N LEU A 49 -1.57 0.94 2.40
CA LEU A 49 -0.66 1.37 1.35
C LEU A 49 0.05 2.68 1.72
N ALA A 50 -0.64 3.63 2.37
CA ALA A 50 -0.02 4.84 2.89
C ALA A 50 1.09 4.50 3.89
N LEU A 51 0.79 3.59 4.84
CA LEU A 51 1.77 3.11 5.81
C LEU A 51 2.96 2.43 5.12
N TYR A 52 2.73 1.64 4.07
CA TYR A 52 3.79 1.01 3.30
C TYR A 52 4.70 2.03 2.60
N VAL A 53 4.12 3.07 1.99
CA VAL A 53 4.88 4.13 1.33
C VAL A 53 5.68 4.95 2.33
N GLU A 54 5.10 5.24 3.50
CA GLU A 54 5.81 5.92 4.59
C GLU A 54 7.00 5.07 5.09
N ILE A 55 6.79 3.76 5.32
CA ILE A 55 7.85 2.83 5.73
C ILE A 55 8.93 2.70 4.64
N GLU A 56 8.57 2.59 3.36
CA GLU A 56 9.54 2.59 2.25
C GLU A 56 10.36 3.89 2.22
N SER A 57 9.72 5.04 2.40
CA SER A 57 10.42 6.32 2.47
C SER A 57 11.37 6.36 3.67
N GLU A 58 10.91 5.92 4.85
CA GLU A 58 11.70 5.93 6.08
C GLU A 58 12.85 4.90 6.03
N MET A 59 12.64 3.72 5.45
CA MET A 59 13.68 2.70 5.23
C MET A 59 14.71 3.13 4.18
N VAL A 60 14.28 3.82 3.11
CA VAL A 60 15.19 4.43 2.14
C VAL A 60 16.05 5.49 2.82
N GLU A 61 15.47 6.34 3.67
CA GLU A 61 16.21 7.34 4.43
C GLU A 61 17.15 6.70 5.48
N ALA A 62 16.71 5.65 6.17
CA ALA A 62 17.52 4.93 7.15
C ALA A 62 18.72 4.23 6.49
N LYS A 63 18.50 3.54 5.36
CA LYS A 63 19.60 2.92 4.60
C LYS A 63 20.53 3.94 3.95
N HIS A 64 20.00 5.10 3.54
CA HIS A 64 20.83 6.17 3.00
C HIS A 64 21.79 6.75 4.06
N LYS A 65 21.33 6.94 5.30
CA LYS A 65 22.19 7.37 6.42
C LYS A 65 23.24 6.33 6.79
N GLU A 66 22.90 5.05 6.77
CA GLU A 66 23.83 3.97 7.11
C GLU A 66 24.93 3.80 6.06
N LEU A 67 24.61 3.98 4.77
CA LEU A 67 25.58 3.91 3.67
C LEU A 67 26.54 5.11 3.64
N LEU A 68 26.13 6.27 4.14
CA LEU A 68 26.98 7.47 4.25
C LEU A 68 27.83 7.51 5.53
N ALA A 69 27.54 6.63 6.49
CA ALA A 69 28.28 6.51 7.75
C ALA A 69 29.33 5.39 7.75
N ALA A 70 29.48 4.65 6.65
CA ALA A 70 30.48 3.60 6.43
C ALA A 70 31.59 4.08 5.48
#